data_AF-A0A2E0DE23-F1
#
_entry.id   AF-A0A2E0DE23-F1
#
_cell.length_a   1.000
_cell.length_b   1.000
_cell.length_c   1.000
_cell.angle_alpha   90.00
_cell.angle_beta   90.00
_cell.angle_gamma   90.00
#
_symmetry.space_group_name_H-M   'P 1'
#
loop_
_entity.id
_entity.type
_entity.pdbx_description
1 polymer ?
#
loop_
_entity_poly.entity_id
_entity_poly.type
_entity_poly.pdbx_seq_one_letter_code
_entity_poly.pdbx_strand_id
1 'polypeptide(L)'
;MFKTNSNISLILYCFLAIAIGGCSLLGGGSSKKNPRGQLVGTLDRDGFEMSAQYGMVYIPTGRFYMGQADENIQADQSNFNRQVTISAFYMDDTEITNDEYRQFMQYLEENPDYELTEGATIESLKPDTTVWSSDFTHHYGDPLLAYYWSHPAFDDYPVVGVSWESAREFA
;
A
#
# COMPACT_ATOMS: atom_id res chain seq x y z
N MET A 1 -44.96 25.03 -68.82
CA MET A 1 -44.20 25.38 -67.60
C MET A 1 -45.23 25.72 -66.52
N PHE A 2 -45.49 24.79 -65.60
CA PHE A 2 -46.72 24.75 -64.79
C PHE A 2 -46.74 25.81 -63.67
N LYS A 3 -47.84 26.55 -63.60
CA LYS A 3 -48.11 27.63 -62.63
C LYS A 3 -48.58 27.00 -61.31
N THR A 4 -47.78 27.05 -60.26
CA THR A 4 -48.15 26.52 -58.94
C THR A 4 -49.13 27.46 -58.24
N ASN A 5 -50.32 26.97 -57.88
CA ASN A 5 -51.33 27.72 -57.13
C ASN A 5 -50.91 27.90 -55.67
N SER A 6 -50.82 29.15 -55.21
CA SER A 6 -50.39 29.56 -53.86
C SER A 6 -51.22 28.97 -52.70
N ASN A 7 -52.46 28.53 -52.99
CA ASN A 7 -53.36 27.94 -52.00
C ASN A 7 -53.00 26.47 -51.69
N ILE A 8 -52.38 25.75 -52.63
CA ILE A 8 -52.00 24.34 -52.44
C ILE A 8 -50.73 24.23 -51.59
N SER A 9 -49.78 25.16 -51.78
CA SER A 9 -48.61 25.28 -50.90
C SER A 9 -49.00 25.63 -49.46
N LEU A 10 -50.04 26.46 -49.26
CA LEU A 10 -50.51 26.84 -47.92
C LEU A 10 -51.12 25.65 -47.16
N ILE A 11 -51.92 24.82 -47.83
CA ILE A 11 -52.53 23.61 -47.25
C ILE A 11 -51.44 22.58 -46.88
N LEU A 12 -50.39 22.46 -47.68
CA LEU A 12 -49.26 21.57 -47.41
C LEU A 12 -48.46 22.00 -46.16
N TYR A 13 -48.28 23.31 -45.94
CA TYR A 13 -47.65 23.84 -44.71
C TYR A 13 -48.52 23.62 -43.46
N CYS A 14 -49.85 23.72 -43.56
CA CYS A 14 -50.75 23.41 -42.45
C CYS A 14 -50.72 21.92 -42.06
N PHE A 15 -50.62 21.02 -43.03
CA PHE A 15 -50.48 19.58 -42.75
C PHE A 15 -49.13 19.24 -42.09
N LEU A 16 -48.05 19.92 -42.49
CA LEU A 16 -46.73 19.78 -41.87
C LEU A 16 -46.71 20.31 -40.43
N ALA A 17 -47.45 21.39 -40.13
CA ALA A 17 -47.55 21.94 -38.77
C ALA A 17 -48.28 21.01 -37.80
N ILE A 18 -49.29 20.27 -38.26
CA ILE A 18 -50.03 19.29 -37.43
C ILE A 18 -49.17 18.05 -37.15
N ALA A 19 -48.31 17.65 -38.11
CA ALA A 19 -47.38 16.53 -37.91
C ALA A 19 -46.27 16.83 -36.89
N ILE A 20 -45.81 18.08 -36.79
CA ILE A 20 -44.77 18.50 -35.84
C ILE A 20 -45.38 18.82 -34.45
N GLY A 21 -46.64 19.29 -34.40
CA GLY A 21 -47.38 19.49 -33.16
C GLY A 21 -47.94 18.22 -32.51
N GLY A 22 -47.87 17.08 -33.20
CA GLY A 22 -48.50 15.82 -32.80
C GLY A 22 -47.71 14.93 -31.83
N CYS A 23 -46.50 15.30 -31.41
CA CYS A 23 -45.63 14.43 -30.61
C CYS A 23 -45.62 14.71 -29.09
N SER A 24 -46.76 15.11 -28.53
CA SER A 24 -46.92 15.34 -27.07
C SER A 24 -47.87 14.34 -26.38
N LEU A 25 -48.33 13.29 -27.07
CA LEU A 25 -49.45 12.45 -26.59
C LEU A 25 -49.17 10.93 -26.54
N LEU A 26 -47.91 10.49 -26.56
CA LEU A 26 -47.58 9.09 -26.28
C LEU A 26 -46.38 9.01 -25.33
N GLY A 27 -46.58 8.28 -24.24
CA GLY A 27 -45.78 8.32 -23.03
C GLY A 27 -44.32 7.93 -23.23
N GLY A 28 -43.46 8.74 -22.60
CA GLY A 28 -42.05 8.46 -22.36
C GLY A 28 -41.68 9.02 -21.00
N GLY A 29 -42.20 8.37 -19.95
CA GLY A 29 -41.74 8.61 -18.59
C GLY A 29 -40.24 8.33 -18.52
N SER A 30 -39.43 9.37 -18.51
CA SER A 30 -38.01 9.27 -18.21
C SER A 30 -37.64 10.50 -17.40
N SER A 31 -38.00 10.37 -16.12
CA SER A 31 -37.30 10.90 -14.95
C SER A 31 -36.39 12.10 -15.25
N LYS A 32 -37.00 13.28 -15.33
CA LYS A 32 -36.27 14.50 -15.01
C LYS A 32 -35.86 14.40 -13.54
N LYS A 33 -34.56 14.15 -13.35
CA LYS A 33 -33.74 14.46 -12.18
C LYS A 33 -34.53 15.14 -11.04
N ASN A 34 -34.95 14.35 -10.05
CA ASN A 34 -35.01 14.71 -8.63
C ASN A 34 -35.25 13.42 -7.81
N PRO A 35 -34.34 13.03 -6.90
CA PRO A 35 -34.25 11.68 -6.36
C PRO A 35 -35.31 11.45 -5.29
N ARG A 36 -36.03 10.33 -5.41
CA ARG A 36 -36.90 9.81 -4.36
C ARG A 36 -36.07 9.25 -3.23
N GLY A 37 -35.60 10.08 -2.31
CA GLY A 37 -35.01 9.64 -1.03
C GLY A 37 -33.85 8.62 -1.14
N GLN A 38 -33.28 8.46 -2.33
CA GLN A 38 -32.22 7.51 -2.60
C GLN A 38 -30.88 8.22 -2.45
N LEU A 39 -30.12 7.77 -1.47
CA LEU A 39 -28.73 8.15 -1.26
C LEU A 39 -27.91 7.58 -2.42
N VAL A 40 -27.58 8.42 -3.40
CA VAL A 40 -26.81 8.03 -4.61
C VAL A 40 -25.29 8.23 -4.45
N GLY A 41 -24.84 8.61 -3.25
CA GLY A 41 -23.44 8.93 -2.98
C GLY A 41 -23.00 10.24 -3.63
N THR A 42 -21.86 10.77 -3.18
CA THR A 42 -21.18 11.88 -3.87
C THR A 42 -20.56 11.34 -5.15
N LEU A 43 -21.06 11.80 -6.29
CA LEU A 43 -20.45 11.54 -7.58
C LEU A 43 -19.13 12.32 -7.66
N ASP A 44 -18.09 11.71 -8.22
CA ASP A 44 -16.75 12.31 -8.42
C ASP A 44 -15.85 12.34 -7.17
N ARG A 45 -15.70 11.19 -6.49
CA ARG A 45 -14.64 11.00 -5.49
C ARG A 45 -13.48 10.28 -6.16
N ASP A 46 -12.32 10.92 -6.20
CA ASP A 46 -11.08 10.26 -6.63
C ASP A 46 -10.90 8.95 -5.85
N GLY A 47 -10.44 7.93 -6.57
CA GLY A 47 -10.13 6.63 -5.99
C GLY A 47 -9.07 6.79 -4.91
N PHE A 48 -9.24 6.07 -3.80
CA PHE A 48 -8.18 5.99 -2.80
C PHE A 48 -7.10 5.07 -3.35
N GLU A 49 -6.04 5.66 -3.88
CA GLU A 49 -4.83 4.93 -4.23
C GLU A 49 -3.91 4.90 -3.03
N MET A 50 -3.56 3.69 -2.59
CA MET A 50 -2.48 3.50 -1.64
C MET A 50 -1.19 3.54 -2.46
N SER A 51 -0.53 4.69 -2.56
CA SER A 51 0.82 4.73 -3.13
C SER A 51 1.78 4.00 -2.19
N ALA A 52 2.63 3.12 -2.73
CA ALA A 52 3.71 2.53 -1.94
C ALA A 52 4.63 3.65 -1.41
N GLN A 53 5.07 3.51 -0.16
CA GLN A 53 6.13 4.34 0.40
C GLN A 53 7.48 3.90 -0.20
N TYR A 54 8.50 4.75 -0.07
CA TYR A 54 9.84 4.42 -0.56
C TYR A 54 10.37 3.13 0.09
N GLY A 55 11.03 2.27 -0.69
CA GLY A 55 11.60 1.01 -0.19
C GLY A 55 10.59 -0.11 0.07
N MET A 56 9.30 0.07 -0.26
CA MET A 56 8.26 -0.96 -0.03
C MET A 56 7.64 -1.50 -1.33
N VAL A 57 7.34 -2.79 -1.34
CA VAL A 57 6.65 -3.51 -2.41
C VAL A 57 5.25 -3.95 -1.99
N TYR A 58 4.31 -3.89 -2.93
CA TYR A 58 2.93 -4.36 -2.72
C TYR A 58 2.83 -5.88 -2.79
N ILE A 59 2.31 -6.49 -1.73
CA ILE A 59 2.00 -7.91 -1.66
C ILE A 59 0.49 -8.10 -1.85
N PRO A 60 0.04 -8.77 -2.94
CA PRO A 60 -1.37 -8.98 -3.19
C PRO A 60 -1.98 -9.96 -2.20
N THR A 61 -3.29 -9.84 -1.98
CA THR A 61 -4.04 -10.84 -1.20
C THR A 61 -3.97 -12.20 -1.87
N GLY A 62 -3.76 -13.23 -1.05
CA GLY A 62 -3.58 -14.58 -1.54
C GLY A 62 -3.60 -15.60 -0.42
N ARG A 63 -3.56 -16.87 -0.83
CA ARG A 63 -3.40 -18.01 0.07
C ARG A 63 -2.11 -18.74 -0.30
N PHE A 64 -1.32 -19.09 0.71
CA PHE A 64 -0.11 -19.87 0.53
C PHE A 64 0.00 -20.92 1.64
N TYR A 65 0.79 -21.97 1.40
CA TYR A 65 1.09 -22.98 2.41
C TYR A 65 2.36 -22.56 3.15
N MET A 66 2.25 -22.33 4.45
CA MET A 66 3.36 -21.99 5.35
C MET A 66 3.82 -23.26 6.06
N GLY A 67 5.12 -23.59 5.98
CA GLY A 67 5.74 -24.76 6.59
C GLY A 67 6.84 -25.35 5.71
N GLN A 68 7.35 -26.52 6.05
CA GLN A 68 8.38 -27.22 5.29
C GLN A 68 7.89 -27.66 3.90
N ALA A 69 8.64 -27.32 2.85
CA ALA A 69 8.37 -27.84 1.51
C ALA A 69 9.05 -29.20 1.23
N ASP A 70 9.99 -29.62 2.09
CA ASP A 70 10.86 -30.79 1.89
C ASP A 70 10.35 -32.07 2.58
N GLU A 71 10.76 -33.24 2.08
CA GLU A 71 10.30 -34.56 2.57
C GLU A 71 10.93 -35.03 3.88
N ASN A 72 12.00 -34.39 4.38
CA ASN A 72 12.79 -34.94 5.49
C ASN A 72 12.23 -34.54 6.88
N ILE A 73 11.00 -34.98 7.14
CA ILE A 73 10.18 -34.65 8.33
C ILE A 73 10.74 -35.26 9.63
N GLN A 74 11.67 -36.23 9.55
CA GLN A 74 12.06 -37.04 10.71
C GLN A 74 13.20 -36.46 11.57
N ALA A 75 13.99 -35.52 11.03
CA ALA A 75 15.11 -34.90 11.76
C ALA A 75 14.78 -33.51 12.29
N ASP A 76 13.92 -32.77 11.57
CA ASP A 76 13.55 -31.42 11.94
C ASP A 76 12.23 -31.45 12.72
N GLN A 77 12.27 -31.19 14.02
CA GLN A 77 11.08 -30.90 14.84
C GLN A 77 10.49 -29.53 14.47
N SER A 78 10.16 -29.33 13.20
CA SER A 78 9.60 -28.08 12.72
C SER A 78 8.12 -28.23 12.33
N ASN A 79 7.45 -27.09 12.31
CA ASN A 79 6.00 -26.95 12.37
C ASN A 79 5.28 -27.50 11.13
N PHE A 80 4.10 -28.09 11.32
CA PHE A 80 3.29 -28.64 10.22
C PHE A 80 2.87 -27.57 9.21
N ASN A 81 2.83 -27.97 7.94
CA ASN A 81 2.36 -27.11 6.87
C ASN A 81 0.90 -26.71 7.07
N ARG A 82 0.64 -25.40 7.10
CA ARG A 82 -0.71 -24.82 7.22
C ARG A 82 -0.98 -23.86 6.08
N GLN A 83 -2.20 -23.88 5.54
CA GLN A 83 -2.62 -22.88 4.57
C GLN A 83 -3.00 -21.59 5.31
N VAL A 84 -2.34 -20.49 4.99
CA VAL A 84 -2.62 -19.16 5.53
C VAL A 84 -3.17 -18.30 4.41
N THR A 85 -4.24 -17.55 4.71
CA THR A 85 -4.77 -16.50 3.84
C THR A 85 -4.37 -15.16 4.43
N ILE A 86 -3.75 -14.32 3.61
CA ILE A 86 -3.30 -12.98 4.00
C ILE A 86 -4.06 -11.92 3.20
N SER A 87 -4.42 -10.85 3.89
CA SER A 87 -4.87 -9.61 3.24
C SER A 87 -3.70 -8.96 2.50
N ALA A 88 -3.98 -8.08 1.54
CA ALA A 88 -2.91 -7.34 0.86
C ALA A 88 -2.23 -6.37 1.83
N PHE A 89 -0.90 -6.26 1.76
CA PHE A 89 -0.09 -5.35 2.58
C PHE A 89 1.20 -4.96 1.86
N TYR A 90 1.96 -4.03 2.42
CA TYR A 90 3.27 -3.60 1.92
C TYR A 90 4.38 -4.21 2.76
N MET A 91 5.47 -4.63 2.11
CA MET A 91 6.67 -5.17 2.75
C MET A 91 7.88 -4.45 2.20
N ASP A 92 8.90 -4.22 3.03
CA ASP A 92 10.17 -3.69 2.56
C ASP A 92 10.77 -4.59 1.46
N ASP A 93 11.42 -3.99 0.46
CA ASP A 93 12.03 -4.73 -0.64
C ASP A 93 13.39 -5.33 -0.26
N THR A 94 14.10 -4.71 0.68
CA THR A 94 15.36 -5.19 1.29
C THR A 94 15.30 -5.10 2.82
N GLU A 95 16.25 -5.76 3.48
CA GLU A 95 16.47 -5.54 4.91
C GLU A 95 16.86 -4.08 5.19
N ILE A 96 16.57 -3.62 6.41
CA ILE A 96 16.96 -2.28 6.86
C ILE A 96 18.48 -2.19 6.94
N THR A 97 19.03 -1.16 6.31
CA THR A 97 20.46 -0.89 6.22
C THR A 97 20.98 -0.23 7.50
N ASN A 98 22.30 -0.31 7.72
CA ASN A 98 22.95 0.39 8.82
C ASN A 98 22.75 1.91 8.73
N ASP A 99 22.75 2.48 7.52
CA ASP A 99 22.54 3.92 7.33
C ASP A 99 21.14 4.37 7.71
N GLU A 100 20.10 3.65 7.26
CA GLU A 100 18.71 3.91 7.64
C GLU A 100 18.51 3.81 9.15
N TYR A 101 19.12 2.80 9.79
CA TYR A 101 19.04 2.66 11.24
C TYR A 101 19.78 3.78 11.99
N ARG A 102 20.90 4.28 11.45
CA ARG A 102 21.58 5.46 12.00
C ARG A 102 20.75 6.71 11.87
N GLN A 103 20.06 6.90 10.75
CA GLN A 103 19.12 8.01 10.57
C GLN A 103 18.03 7.98 11.64
N PHE A 104 17.49 6.80 11.95
CA PHE A 104 16.54 6.61 13.04
C PHE A 104 17.13 7.01 14.41
N MET A 105 18.33 6.54 14.73
CA MET A 105 18.99 6.90 15.99
C MET A 105 19.26 8.41 16.10
N GLN A 106 19.71 9.03 15.01
CA GLN A 106 19.92 10.47 14.95
C GLN A 106 18.60 11.23 15.16
N TYR A 107 17.51 10.77 14.54
CA TYR A 107 16.19 11.35 14.74
C TYR A 107 15.75 11.31 16.21
N LEU A 108 15.96 10.18 16.91
CA LEU A 108 15.64 10.07 18.34
C LEU A 108 16.51 10.99 19.20
N GLU A 109 17.79 11.16 18.86
CA GLU A 109 18.69 12.07 19.56
C GLU A 109 18.30 13.55 19.35
N GLU A 110 17.82 13.90 18.15
CA GLU A 110 17.36 15.24 17.81
C GLU A 110 15.98 15.58 18.42
N ASN A 111 15.16 14.57 18.71
CA ASN A 111 13.78 14.72 19.20
C ASN A 111 13.60 14.08 20.60
N PRO A 112 14.09 14.72 21.68
CA PRO A 112 14.02 14.15 23.04
C PRO A 112 12.60 14.02 23.59
N ASP A 113 11.62 14.68 22.96
CA ASP A 113 10.20 14.62 23.34
C ASP A 113 9.47 13.40 22.75
N TYR A 114 10.17 12.56 21.96
CA TYR A 114 9.59 11.34 21.40
C TYR A 114 9.28 10.32 22.51
N GLU A 115 8.04 9.85 22.54
CA GLU A 115 7.57 8.88 23.54
C GLU A 115 7.93 7.46 23.08
N LEU A 116 8.95 6.88 23.72
CA LEU A 116 9.33 5.48 23.53
C LEU A 116 8.35 4.54 24.25
N THR A 117 8.24 3.29 23.80
CA THR A 117 7.56 2.25 24.57
C THR A 117 8.07 2.19 26.01
N GLU A 118 7.15 1.95 26.96
CA GLU A 118 7.45 1.71 28.38
C GLU A 118 8.67 0.78 28.58
N GLY A 119 9.71 1.32 29.21
CA GLY A 119 10.94 0.60 29.54
C GLY A 119 12.05 0.65 28.48
N ALA A 120 11.77 1.18 27.28
CA ALA A 120 12.78 1.42 26.27
C ALA A 120 13.53 2.73 26.55
N THR A 121 14.85 2.69 26.43
CA THR A 121 15.73 3.85 26.48
C THR A 121 16.46 3.97 25.15
N ILE A 122 16.90 5.19 24.76
CA ILE A 122 17.67 5.38 23.53
C ILE A 122 18.90 4.47 23.50
N GLU A 123 19.55 4.25 24.65
CA GLU A 123 20.71 3.36 24.74
C GLU A 123 20.35 1.89 24.49
N SER A 124 19.18 1.42 24.92
CA SER A 124 18.73 0.05 24.64
C SER A 124 18.31 -0.18 23.18
N LEU A 125 18.12 0.89 22.39
CA LEU A 125 17.80 0.79 20.97
C LEU A 125 19.05 0.68 20.10
N LYS A 126 20.23 1.02 20.63
CA LYS A 126 21.48 0.90 19.88
C LYS A 126 21.79 -0.57 19.58
N PRO A 127 22.28 -0.90 18.37
CA PRO A 127 22.65 -2.27 18.05
C PRO A 127 23.83 -2.75 18.91
N ASP A 128 23.79 -4.01 19.35
CA ASP A 128 24.90 -4.65 20.04
C ASP A 128 26.04 -4.98 19.07
N THR A 129 27.10 -4.18 19.13
CA THR A 129 28.32 -4.38 18.32
C THR A 129 29.10 -5.65 18.67
N THR A 130 28.87 -6.26 19.84
CA THR A 130 29.61 -7.44 20.32
C THR A 130 29.07 -8.77 19.78
N VAL A 131 27.94 -8.75 19.07
CA VAL A 131 27.25 -9.93 18.50
C VAL A 131 28.18 -10.85 17.70
N TRP A 132 29.11 -10.26 16.94
CA TRP A 132 30.06 -11.02 16.13
C TRP A 132 30.98 -11.87 17.02
N SER A 133 31.42 -11.33 18.16
CA SER A 133 32.31 -12.02 19.09
C SER A 133 31.60 -12.95 20.08
N SER A 134 30.36 -12.66 20.46
CA SER A 134 29.62 -13.50 21.42
C SER A 134 29.13 -14.79 20.79
N ASP A 135 28.60 -14.70 19.56
CA ASP A 135 27.82 -15.79 18.96
C ASP A 135 28.70 -16.78 18.19
N PHE A 136 29.91 -16.36 17.81
CA PHE A 136 30.84 -17.17 17.03
C PHE A 136 32.22 -17.28 17.72
N THR A 137 32.44 -18.35 18.47
CA THR A 137 33.69 -18.59 19.22
C THR A 137 34.97 -18.64 18.36
N HIS A 138 34.85 -18.90 17.06
CA HIS A 138 36.00 -19.11 16.15
C HIS A 138 35.92 -18.28 14.86
N HIS A 139 35.30 -17.10 14.91
CA HIS A 139 35.29 -16.19 13.76
C HIS A 139 36.46 -15.19 13.84
N TYR A 140 37.11 -14.90 12.71
CA TYR A 140 38.15 -13.86 12.58
C TYR A 140 37.53 -12.50 12.23
N GLY A 141 36.45 -12.13 12.92
CA GLY A 141 35.61 -10.97 12.61
C GLY A 141 35.92 -9.70 13.41
N ASP A 142 37.10 -9.58 14.02
CA ASP A 142 37.49 -8.40 14.82
C ASP A 142 37.26 -7.04 14.12
N PRO A 143 37.48 -6.91 12.79
CA PRO A 143 37.11 -5.68 12.07
C PRO A 143 35.61 -5.40 12.06
N LEU A 144 34.76 -6.42 12.03
CA LEU A 144 33.30 -6.24 12.04
C LEU A 144 32.84 -5.70 13.39
N LEU A 145 33.40 -6.19 14.49
CA LEU A 145 33.08 -5.68 15.82
C LEU A 145 33.36 -4.16 15.92
N ALA A 146 34.52 -3.71 15.44
CA ALA A 146 34.93 -2.31 15.57
C ALA A 146 34.24 -1.37 14.57
N TYR A 147 34.01 -1.83 13.34
CA TYR A 147 33.69 -0.95 12.22
C TYR A 147 32.28 -1.14 11.66
N TYR A 148 31.58 -2.24 11.93
CA TYR A 148 30.31 -2.55 11.27
C TYR A 148 29.25 -1.46 11.46
N TRP A 149 29.09 -0.97 12.68
CA TRP A 149 28.11 0.08 12.97
C TRP A 149 28.54 1.47 12.47
N SER A 150 29.84 1.78 12.55
CA SER A 150 30.34 3.17 12.45
C SER A 150 30.99 3.53 11.11
N HIS A 151 31.49 2.55 10.37
CA HIS A 151 32.32 2.81 9.19
C HIS A 151 31.46 2.89 7.91
N PRO A 152 31.67 3.91 7.05
CA PRO A 152 30.85 4.11 5.83
C PRO A 152 30.86 2.94 4.84
N ALA A 153 31.86 2.07 4.92
CA ALA A 153 31.95 0.88 4.08
C ALA A 153 30.81 -0.13 4.33
N PHE A 154 30.12 -0.01 5.46
CA PHE A 154 29.03 -0.89 5.87
C PHE A 154 27.65 -0.21 5.83
N ASP A 155 27.53 0.96 5.21
CA ASP A 155 26.27 1.73 5.15
C ASP A 155 25.15 0.93 4.48
N ASP A 156 25.44 0.28 3.36
CA ASP A 156 24.49 -0.53 2.58
C ASP A 156 24.27 -1.96 3.13
N TYR A 157 24.87 -2.28 4.28
CA TYR A 157 24.75 -3.61 4.89
C TYR A 157 23.56 -3.67 5.83
N PRO A 158 22.91 -4.82 6.00
CA PRO A 158 21.78 -4.95 6.91
C PRO A 158 22.22 -4.67 8.35
N VAL A 159 21.38 -4.00 9.13
CA VAL A 159 21.67 -3.80 10.56
C VAL A 159 21.61 -5.12 11.32
N VAL A 160 22.60 -5.37 12.19
CA VAL A 160 22.74 -6.60 12.98
C VAL A 160 22.95 -6.24 14.45
N GLY A 161 22.55 -7.11 15.36
CA GLY A 161 22.62 -6.86 16.81
C GLY A 161 21.42 -6.07 17.33
N VAL A 162 20.29 -6.08 16.61
CA VAL A 162 19.05 -5.38 16.98
C VAL A 162 18.12 -6.36 17.71
N SER A 163 17.52 -5.90 18.81
CA SER A 163 16.52 -6.65 19.56
C SER A 163 15.14 -6.57 18.91
N TRP A 164 14.20 -7.41 19.35
CA TRP A 164 12.82 -7.33 18.85
C TRP A 164 12.15 -6.00 19.21
N GLU A 165 12.41 -5.47 20.40
CA GLU A 165 11.89 -4.20 20.87
C GLU A 165 12.40 -3.06 19.99
N SER A 166 13.70 -3.05 19.69
CA SER A 166 14.32 -2.00 18.88
C SER A 166 13.93 -2.05 17.40
N ALA A 167 13.70 -3.24 16.85
CA ALA A 167 13.09 -3.41 15.53
C ALA A 167 11.64 -2.89 15.49
N ARG A 168 10.90 -3.05 16.59
CA ARG A 168 9.51 -2.57 16.69
C ARG A 168 9.42 -1.06 16.86
N GLU A 169 10.34 -0.43 17.57
CA GLU A 169 10.38 1.04 17.68
C GLU A 169 10.78 1.74 16.38
N PHE A 170 11.53 1.04 15.52
CA PHE A 170 11.93 1.54 14.21
C PHE A 170 10.77 1.56 13.19
N ALA A 171 9.89 0.55 13.25
CA ALA A 171 8.80 0.33 12.29
C ALA A 171 7.56 1.21 12.56
#